data_AF-A0AAU8LYM5-F1
#
_entry.id   AF-A0AAU8LYM5-F1
#
_cell.length_a   1.000
_cell.length_b   1.000
_cell.length_c   1.000
_cell.angle_alpha   90.00
_cell.angle_beta   90.00
_cell.angle_gamma   90.00
#
_symmetry.space_group_name_H-M   'P 1'
#
loop_
_entity.id
_entity.type
_entity.pdbx_description
1 polymer ?
#
loop_
_entity_poly.entity_id
_entity_poly.type
_entity_poly.pdbx_seq_one_letter_code
_entity_poly.pdbx_strand_id
1 'polypeptide(L)'
;MKIPSTKFSSFLLLLLALTITGQVQAHSVHGETGSSSEALCTSASYDDGGPMSYANVEITAPNAEVPFQSGRTDRNGYFCFRPDAPGRWKITIKDEDGHFVRLGTKVSKEMLSQH
;
A
#
# COMPACT_ATOMS: atom_id res chain seq x y z
N MET A 1 67.74 10.34 -13.57
CA MET A 1 66.89 10.43 -12.36
C MET A 1 65.80 9.38 -12.49
N LYS A 2 65.88 8.25 -11.75
CA LYS A 2 64.90 7.15 -11.84
C LYS A 2 63.67 7.50 -10.98
N ILE A 3 62.53 7.71 -11.61
CA ILE A 3 61.24 7.96 -10.93
C ILE A 3 60.82 6.64 -10.27
N PRO A 4 60.51 6.59 -8.95
CA PRO A 4 60.11 5.35 -8.30
C PRO A 4 58.72 4.91 -8.76
N SER A 5 58.47 3.61 -8.66
CA SER A 5 57.34 2.89 -9.26
C SER A 5 55.97 3.37 -8.76
N THR A 6 55.11 3.74 -9.71
CA THR A 6 53.69 4.12 -9.52
C THR A 6 52.79 2.97 -9.02
N LYS A 7 53.33 1.76 -8.88
CA LYS A 7 52.56 0.54 -8.52
C LYS A 7 52.10 0.54 -7.06
N PHE A 8 52.87 1.14 -6.14
CA PHE A 8 52.50 1.17 -4.71
C PHE A 8 51.34 2.13 -4.43
N SER A 9 51.28 3.25 -5.15
CA SER A 9 50.20 4.23 -5.06
C SER A 9 48.86 3.69 -5.58
N SER A 10 48.90 2.88 -6.64
CA SER A 10 47.69 2.27 -7.22
C SER A 10 47.10 1.20 -6.29
N PHE A 11 47.94 0.43 -5.60
CA PHE A 11 47.50 -0.57 -4.63
C PHE A 11 46.85 0.06 -3.38
N LEU A 12 47.41 1.17 -2.89
CA LEU A 12 46.84 1.92 -1.77
C LEU A 12 45.50 2.59 -2.13
N LEU A 13 45.36 3.12 -3.35
CA LEU A 13 44.11 3.64 -3.88
C LEU A 13 43.04 2.54 -4.03
N LEU A 14 43.43 1.33 -4.45
CA LEU A 14 42.53 0.19 -4.53
C LEU A 14 42.07 -0.26 -3.14
N LEU A 15 42.98 -0.36 -2.16
CA LEU A 15 42.67 -0.68 -0.77
C LEU A 15 41.72 0.36 -0.14
N LEU A 16 41.94 1.65 -0.41
CA LEU A 16 41.06 2.71 0.08
C LEU A 16 39.65 2.61 -0.54
N ALA A 17 39.55 2.29 -1.83
CA ALA A 17 38.28 2.07 -2.52
C ALA A 17 37.49 0.86 -1.98
N LEU A 18 38.17 -0.19 -1.50
CA LEU A 18 37.53 -1.35 -0.87
C LEU A 18 36.97 -1.09 0.53
N THR A 19 37.38 -0.01 1.21
CA THR A 19 36.87 0.33 2.56
C THR A 19 35.55 1.11 2.55
N ILE A 20 35.07 1.53 1.37
CA ILE A 20 33.82 2.27 1.21
C ILE A 20 32.65 1.31 0.96
N THR A 21 32.58 0.19 1.70
CA THR A 21 31.37 -0.63 1.74
C THR A 21 30.42 -0.01 2.75
N GLY A 22 29.61 0.95 2.32
CA GLY A 22 28.52 1.50 3.12
C GLY A 22 27.53 0.40 3.50
N GLN A 23 27.05 0.43 4.75
CA GLN A 23 26.00 -0.48 5.19
C GLN A 23 24.70 -0.16 4.44
N VAL A 24 24.40 -0.94 3.41
CA VAL A 24 23.11 -0.88 2.73
C VAL A 24 22.09 -1.52 3.67
N GLN A 25 21.22 -0.71 4.28
CA GLN A 25 20.06 -1.16 5.05
C GLN A 25 19.02 -1.74 4.09
N ALA A 26 19.22 -3.00 3.67
CA ALA A 26 18.17 -3.77 3.05
C ALA A 26 17.13 -4.10 4.13
N HIS A 27 15.94 -3.51 4.03
CA HIS A 27 14.84 -3.83 4.94
C HIS A 27 14.32 -5.23 4.59
N SER A 28 14.20 -6.11 5.58
CA SER A 28 13.49 -7.38 5.38
C SER A 28 12.00 -7.10 5.20
N VAL A 29 11.37 -7.85 4.31
CA VAL A 29 9.92 -7.82 4.07
C VAL A 29 9.36 -9.20 4.39
N HIS A 30 8.30 -9.26 5.17
CA HIS A 30 7.54 -10.46 5.43
C HIS A 30 6.15 -10.31 4.82
N GLY A 31 5.59 -11.40 4.32
CA GLY A 31 4.27 -11.42 3.72
C GLY A 31 3.62 -12.77 3.92
N GLU A 32 2.33 -12.74 4.24
CA GLU A 32 1.50 -13.93 4.39
C GLU A 32 0.20 -13.72 3.61
N THR A 33 -0.34 -14.81 3.09
CA THR A 33 -1.65 -14.82 2.44
C THR A 33 -2.64 -15.58 3.31
N GLY A 34 -3.84 -15.05 3.48
CA GLY A 34 -4.92 -15.74 4.17
C GLY A 34 -6.27 -15.38 3.58
N SER A 35 -7.22 -16.32 3.60
CA SER A 35 -8.63 -16.06 3.31
C SER A 35 -9.34 -15.71 4.62
N SER A 36 -9.03 -14.54 5.19
CA SER A 36 -9.56 -14.17 6.49
C SER A 36 -10.90 -13.43 6.36
N SER A 37 -11.90 -13.80 7.17
CA SER A 37 -13.22 -13.15 7.23
C SER A 37 -13.17 -11.69 7.70
N GLU A 38 -11.99 -11.20 8.07
CA GLU A 38 -11.72 -9.87 8.61
C GLU A 38 -11.72 -8.79 7.54
N ALA A 39 -11.43 -9.15 6.28
CA ALA A 39 -11.40 -8.18 5.19
C ALA A 39 -12.82 -7.94 4.65
N LEU A 40 -13.20 -6.67 4.58
CA LEU A 40 -14.40 -6.23 3.88
C LEU A 40 -14.03 -5.77 2.47
N CYS A 41 -14.69 -6.38 1.50
CA CYS A 41 -14.56 -6.00 0.10
C CYS A 41 -15.79 -5.21 -0.35
N THR A 42 -15.55 -4.17 -1.14
CA THR A 42 -16.56 -3.35 -1.78
C THR A 42 -16.28 -3.29 -3.27
N SER A 43 -17.32 -3.10 -4.08
CA SER A 43 -17.18 -2.95 -5.51
C SER A 43 -18.04 -1.81 -6.06
N ALA A 44 -17.63 -1.29 -7.21
CA ALA A 44 -18.41 -0.33 -7.97
C ALA A 44 -18.38 -0.66 -9.47
N SER A 45 -19.50 -0.39 -10.13
CA SER A 45 -19.71 -0.53 -11.56
C SER A 45 -20.49 0.68 -12.08
N TYR A 46 -20.32 1.00 -13.34
CA TYR A 46 -21.16 1.95 -14.06
C TYR A 46 -22.55 1.36 -14.35
N ASP A 47 -23.49 2.20 -14.79
CA ASP A 47 -24.87 1.80 -15.08
C ASP A 47 -24.98 0.80 -16.26
N ASP A 48 -23.97 0.75 -17.12
CA ASP A 48 -23.86 -0.22 -18.21
C ASP A 48 -23.33 -1.60 -17.75
N GLY A 49 -23.02 -1.74 -16.46
CA GLY A 49 -22.47 -2.95 -15.85
C GLY A 49 -20.94 -3.07 -15.95
N GLY A 50 -20.26 -2.14 -16.62
CA GLY A 50 -18.81 -2.08 -16.67
C GLY A 50 -18.22 -1.82 -15.29
N PRO A 51 -17.14 -2.51 -14.88
CA PRO A 51 -16.50 -2.22 -13.60
C PRO A 51 -15.92 -0.80 -13.57
N MET A 52 -16.00 -0.15 -12.42
CA MET A 52 -15.17 1.05 -12.16
C MET A 52 -13.73 0.59 -11.90
N SER A 53 -13.05 0.10 -12.93
CA SER A 53 -11.69 -0.44 -12.86
C SER A 53 -10.68 0.64 -12.50
N TYR A 54 -9.81 0.36 -11.54
CA TYR A 54 -8.77 1.30 -11.11
C TYR A 54 -9.32 2.69 -10.77
N ALA A 55 -10.53 2.80 -10.23
CA ALA A 55 -11.09 4.05 -9.71
C ALA A 55 -10.49 4.36 -8.32
N ASN A 56 -10.34 5.63 -7.99
CA ASN A 56 -9.81 6.07 -6.70
C ASN A 56 -10.77 5.68 -5.57
N VAL A 57 -10.23 5.18 -4.46
CA VAL A 57 -10.98 4.79 -3.27
C VAL A 57 -10.48 5.55 -2.05
N GLU A 58 -11.41 6.10 -1.28
CA GLU A 58 -11.17 6.63 0.06
C GLU A 58 -12.10 5.96 1.06
N ILE A 59 -11.53 5.44 2.15
CA ILE A 59 -12.26 4.80 3.24
C ILE A 59 -12.05 5.59 4.51
N THR A 60 -13.13 6.02 5.16
CA THR A 60 -13.10 6.78 6.42
C THR A 60 -13.71 5.95 7.54
N ALA A 61 -12.97 5.80 8.63
CA ALA A 61 -13.41 5.12 9.84
C ALA A 61 -14.53 5.91 10.55
N PRO A 62 -15.31 5.26 11.45
CA PRO A 62 -16.32 5.94 12.24
C PRO A 62 -15.73 7.11 13.02
N ASN A 63 -16.35 8.30 12.90
CA ASN A 63 -15.93 9.54 13.56
C ASN A 63 -14.52 10.04 13.20
N ALA A 64 -13.89 9.52 12.15
CA ALA A 64 -12.61 10.02 11.66
C ALA A 64 -12.82 11.18 10.66
N GLU A 65 -11.91 12.16 10.70
CA GLU A 65 -11.86 13.26 9.72
C GLU A 65 -10.93 12.96 8.54
N VAL A 66 -9.94 12.09 8.75
CA VAL A 66 -8.98 11.65 7.72
C VAL A 66 -9.29 10.24 7.24
N PRO A 67 -8.99 9.89 5.97
CA PRO A 67 -9.14 8.53 5.48
C PRO A 67 -8.30 7.54 6.29
N PHE A 68 -8.90 6.42 6.67
CA PHE A 68 -8.23 5.25 7.21
C PHE A 68 -7.35 4.58 6.14
N GLN A 69 -7.87 4.47 4.92
CA GLN A 69 -7.16 3.91 3.79
C GLN A 69 -7.54 4.65 2.50
N SER A 70 -6.56 4.80 1.61
CA SER A 70 -6.76 5.23 0.24
C SER A 70 -6.12 4.22 -0.72
N GLY A 71 -6.62 4.17 -1.95
CA GLY A 71 -6.10 3.26 -2.97
C GLY A 71 -6.89 3.34 -4.26
N ARG A 72 -6.86 2.25 -5.04
CA ARG A 72 -7.64 2.11 -6.27
C ARG A 72 -8.28 0.74 -6.32
N THR A 73 -9.49 0.67 -6.89
CA THR A 73 -10.12 -0.62 -7.19
C THR A 73 -9.22 -1.47 -8.11
N ASP A 74 -9.39 -2.77 -8.08
CA ASP A 74 -8.73 -3.68 -9.01
C ASP A 74 -9.36 -3.57 -10.42
N ARG A 75 -8.87 -4.40 -11.35
CA ARG A 75 -9.39 -4.43 -12.72
C ARG A 75 -10.89 -4.77 -12.82
N ASN A 76 -11.44 -5.43 -11.80
CA ASN A 76 -12.82 -5.88 -11.74
C ASN A 76 -13.70 -4.95 -10.88
N GLY A 77 -13.16 -3.81 -10.43
CA GLY A 77 -13.90 -2.82 -9.66
C GLY A 77 -13.96 -3.10 -8.17
N TYR A 78 -13.14 -4.02 -7.62
CA TYR A 78 -13.13 -4.37 -6.20
C TYR A 78 -12.05 -3.65 -5.41
N PHE A 79 -12.32 -3.34 -4.15
CA PHE A 79 -11.33 -2.88 -3.18
C PHE A 79 -11.61 -3.49 -1.82
N CYS A 80 -10.58 -3.97 -1.11
CA CYS A 80 -10.74 -4.62 0.18
C CYS A 80 -9.91 -3.92 1.26
N PHE A 81 -10.48 -3.82 2.45
CA PHE A 81 -9.83 -3.24 3.63
C PHE A 81 -10.20 -4.05 4.88
N ARG A 82 -9.35 -3.99 5.91
CA ARG A 82 -9.65 -4.61 7.21
C ARG A 82 -10.03 -3.52 8.22
N PRO A 83 -11.30 -3.41 8.63
CA PRO A 83 -11.70 -2.44 9.64
C PRO A 83 -11.10 -2.78 11.01
N ASP A 84 -10.79 -1.77 11.81
CA ASP A 84 -10.22 -1.88 13.15
C ASP A 84 -11.11 -1.29 14.26
N ALA A 85 -12.27 -0.74 13.89
CA ALA A 85 -13.19 -0.08 14.81
C ALA A 85 -14.66 -0.38 14.47
N PRO A 86 -15.53 -0.58 15.48
CA PRO A 86 -16.94 -0.78 15.27
C PRO A 86 -17.61 0.55 14.89
N GLY A 87 -18.64 0.49 14.06
CA GLY A 87 -19.43 1.66 13.67
C GLY A 87 -19.70 1.74 12.18
N ARG A 88 -20.12 2.93 11.72
CA ARG A 88 -20.42 3.19 10.31
C ARG A 88 -19.17 3.69 9.59
N TRP A 89 -18.67 2.87 8.68
CA TRP A 89 -17.59 3.20 7.76
C TRP A 89 -18.17 3.85 6.51
N LYS A 90 -17.43 4.81 5.95
CA LYS A 90 -17.78 5.50 4.70
C LYS A 90 -16.76 5.14 3.64
N ILE A 91 -17.24 4.82 2.44
CA ILE A 91 -16.40 4.52 1.29
C ILE A 91 -16.81 5.45 0.16
N THR A 92 -15.85 6.14 -0.45
CA THR A 92 -16.06 6.87 -1.71
C THR A 92 -15.22 6.22 -2.79
N ILE A 93 -15.84 5.88 -3.92
CA ILE A 93 -15.16 5.37 -5.12
C ILE A 93 -15.43 6.38 -6.23
N LYS A 94 -14.38 6.88 -6.89
CA LYS A 94 -14.46 7.96 -7.88
C LYS A 94 -13.49 7.73 -9.04
N ASP A 95 -13.96 7.89 -10.27
CA ASP A 95 -13.11 7.86 -11.47
C ASP A 95 -12.47 9.23 -11.77
N GLU A 96 -11.72 9.30 -12.86
CA GLU A 96 -11.03 10.54 -13.25
C GLU A 96 -11.97 11.56 -13.92
N ASP A 97 -13.07 11.08 -14.51
CA ASP A 97 -14.08 11.90 -15.20
C ASP A 97 -15.11 12.53 -14.25
N GLY A 98 -15.11 12.10 -12.98
CA GLY A 98 -15.92 12.66 -11.92
C GLY A 98 -17.15 11.83 -11.53
N HIS A 99 -17.37 10.67 -12.13
CA HIS A 99 -18.37 9.72 -11.64
C HIS A 99 -17.94 9.15 -10.30
N PHE A 100 -18.87 9.07 -9.36
CA PHE A 100 -18.57 8.54 -8.04
C PHE A 100 -19.76 7.83 -7.42
N VAL A 101 -19.46 6.93 -6.49
CA VAL A 101 -20.43 6.33 -5.58
C VAL A 101 -19.95 6.50 -4.14
N ARG A 102 -20.90 6.76 -3.23
CA ARG A 102 -20.66 6.77 -1.78
C ARG A 102 -21.41 5.63 -1.15
N LEU A 103 -20.67 4.74 -0.50
CA LEU A 103 -21.18 3.56 0.18
C LEU A 103 -20.95 3.70 1.68
N GLY A 104 -21.72 2.94 2.45
CA GLY A 104 -21.50 2.84 3.89
C GLY A 104 -21.78 1.43 4.39
N THR A 105 -20.87 0.92 5.21
CA THR A 105 -21.02 -0.40 5.85
C THR A 105 -20.98 -0.26 7.37
N LYS A 106 -21.73 -1.12 8.07
CA LYS A 106 -21.75 -1.15 9.53
C LYS A 106 -20.88 -2.32 9.99
N VAL A 107 -19.84 -2.01 10.75
CA VAL A 107 -18.97 -2.99 11.41
C VAL A 107 -19.45 -3.15 12.85
N SER A 108 -19.76 -4.38 13.26
CA SER A 108 -20.13 -4.69 14.64
C SER A 108 -18.90 -5.08 15.46
N LYS A 109 -19.01 -5.12 16.79
CA LYS A 109 -17.90 -5.55 17.65
C LYS A 109 -17.58 -7.03 17.44
N GLU A 110 -18.59 -7.83 17.15
CA GLU A 110 -18.48 -9.27 16.92
C GLU A 110 -17.69 -9.57 15.64
N MET A 111 -17.82 -8.72 14.61
CA MET A 111 -17.01 -8.82 13.39
C MET A 111 -15.51 -8.58 13.65
N LEU A 112 -15.18 -7.84 14.71
CA LEU A 112 -13.80 -7.56 15.11
C LEU A 112 -13.28 -8.57 16.14
N SER A 113 -14.15 -9.38 16.75
CA SER A 113 -13.78 -10.29 17.84
C SER A 113 -13.56 -11.73 17.37
N GLN A 114 -13.58 -12.00 16.07
CA GLN A 114 -13.16 -13.30 15.52
C GLN A 114 -11.62 -13.42 15.43
N HIS A 115 -10.91 -12.79 16.37
CA HIS A 115 -9.46 -12.77 16.49
C HIS A 115 -9.06 -13.26 17.88
#